data_AF-A0A9R1B994-F1
#
_entry.id   AF-A0A9R1B994-F1
#
_cell.length_a   1.000
_cell.length_b   1.000
_cell.length_c   1.000
_cell.angle_alpha   90.00
_cell.angle_beta   90.00
_cell.angle_gamma   90.00
#
_symmetry.space_group_name_H-M   'P 1'
#
loop_
_entity.id
_entity.type
_entity.pdbx_description
1 polymer ?
#
loop_
_entity_poly.entity_id
_entity_poly.type
_entity_poly.pdbx_seq_one_letter_code
_entity_poly.pdbx_strand_id
1 'polypeptide(L)'
;MSFFDSCPNTFGCLARLTLENLRLGESAFPKFFSICKQPEFLFLHNCDMGIQSLLEVEHPQLSELVIASGCFKRVHLKWAPKLTILKFSIFRSKDDPFCLGYVPLLQTVSIINTALSWHKMLKLSELLGKTAISNLHLNFRSEKVS
;
A
#
# COMPACT_ATOMS: atom_id res chain seq x y z
N MET A 1 -17.57 12.35 -11.43
CA MET A 1 -17.53 10.96 -11.92
C MET A 1 -16.22 10.34 -11.48
N SER A 2 -16.23 9.11 -10.94
CA SER A 2 -14.97 8.44 -10.57
C SER A 2 -14.44 7.63 -11.75
N PHE A 3 -13.12 7.58 -11.90
CA PHE A 3 -12.42 6.87 -12.98
C PHE A 3 -12.89 5.41 -13.17
N PHE A 4 -13.24 4.75 -12.07
CA PHE A 4 -13.69 3.36 -12.08
C PHE A 4 -15.16 3.17 -12.48
N ASP A 5 -15.97 4.24 -12.46
CA ASP A 5 -17.39 4.19 -12.86
C ASP A 5 -17.56 4.12 -14.38
N SER A 6 -16.53 4.50 -15.15
CA SER A 6 -16.63 4.57 -16.62
C SER A 6 -16.75 3.19 -17.28
N CYS A 7 -16.20 2.13 -16.68
CA CYS A 7 -16.16 0.79 -17.28
C CYS A 7 -16.16 -0.35 -16.22
N PRO A 8 -17.21 -0.52 -15.39
CA PRO A 8 -17.20 -1.44 -14.25
C PRO A 8 -16.96 -2.91 -14.64
N ASN A 9 -17.45 -3.35 -15.81
CA ASN A 9 -17.25 -4.73 -16.28
C ASN A 9 -15.77 -5.00 -16.64
N THR A 10 -15.11 -4.04 -17.29
CA THR A 10 -13.70 -4.15 -17.64
C THR A 10 -12.84 -4.24 -16.39
N PHE A 11 -13.09 -3.36 -15.41
CA PHE A 11 -12.37 -3.36 -14.13
C PHE A 11 -12.67 -4.60 -13.27
N GLY A 12 -13.90 -5.13 -13.34
CA GLY A 12 -14.32 -6.32 -12.60
C GLY A 12 -13.50 -7.58 -12.87
N CYS A 13 -12.93 -7.71 -14.08
CA CYS A 13 -12.14 -8.86 -14.52
C CYS A 13 -10.62 -8.63 -14.45
N LEU A 14 -10.14 -7.47 -13.97
CA LEU A 14 -8.71 -7.19 -13.92
C LEU A 14 -8.07 -7.95 -12.74
N ALA A 15 -7.17 -8.87 -13.06
CA ALA A 15 -6.30 -9.52 -12.08
C ALA A 15 -5.09 -8.65 -11.69
N ARG A 16 -4.63 -7.78 -12.60
CA ARG A 16 -3.46 -6.93 -12.37
C ARG A 16 -3.78 -5.50 -12.77
N LEU A 17 -3.53 -4.55 -11.87
CA LEU A 17 -3.70 -3.13 -12.13
C LEU A 17 -2.41 -2.37 -11.83
N THR A 18 -2.02 -1.52 -12.78
CA THR A 18 -0.90 -0.58 -12.65
C THR A 18 -1.46 0.82 -12.87
N LEU A 19 -1.24 1.70 -11.90
CA LEU A 19 -1.64 3.12 -11.97
C LEU A 19 -0.40 3.98 -11.79
N GLU A 20 -0.24 4.96 -12.68
CA GLU A 20 0.94 5.83 -12.67
C GLU A 20 0.56 7.31 -12.82
N ASN A 21 1.16 8.17 -12.00
CA ASN A 21 1.01 9.64 -12.08
C ASN A 21 -0.45 10.11 -11.98
N LEU A 22 -1.26 9.41 -11.19
CA LEU A 22 -2.68 9.72 -11.02
C LEU A 22 -2.96 10.32 -9.65
N ARG A 23 -3.72 11.41 -9.67
CA ARG A 23 -4.38 11.95 -8.48
C ARG A 23 -5.81 11.45 -8.43
N LEU A 24 -6.09 10.61 -7.45
CA LEU A 24 -7.39 10.00 -7.24
C LEU A 24 -8.18 10.77 -6.19
N GLY A 25 -9.50 10.72 -6.25
CA GLY A 25 -10.34 11.23 -5.16
C GLY A 25 -10.26 10.29 -3.94
N GLU A 26 -10.54 10.81 -2.74
CA GLU A 26 -10.48 10.05 -1.47
C GLU A 26 -11.31 8.75 -1.50
N SER A 27 -12.38 8.70 -2.29
CA SER A 27 -13.25 7.53 -2.43
C SER A 27 -12.84 6.57 -3.56
N ALA A 28 -11.77 6.83 -4.30
CA ALA A 28 -11.43 6.08 -5.50
C ALA A 28 -10.97 4.65 -5.20
N PHE A 29 -10.09 4.44 -4.20
CA PHE A 29 -9.62 3.10 -3.85
C PHE A 29 -10.69 2.24 -3.17
N PRO A 30 -11.48 2.74 -2.21
CA PRO A 30 -12.63 2.00 -1.71
C PRO A 30 -13.58 1.54 -2.83
N LYS A 31 -13.83 2.39 -3.83
CA LYS A 31 -14.61 2.02 -5.03
C LYS A 31 -13.90 1.02 -5.93
N PHE A 32 -12.60 1.16 -6.12
CA PHE A 32 -11.80 0.20 -6.89
C PHE A 32 -11.91 -1.20 -6.29
N PHE A 33 -11.69 -1.32 -4.98
CA PHE A 33 -11.75 -2.60 -4.27
C PHE A 33 -13.17 -3.19 -4.21
N SER A 34 -14.23 -2.38 -4.37
CA SER A 34 -15.60 -2.89 -4.45
C SER A 34 -15.99 -3.38 -5.85
N ILE A 35 -15.48 -2.74 -6.90
CA ILE A 35 -15.79 -3.07 -8.31
C ILE A 35 -14.93 -4.23 -8.80
N CYS A 36 -13.63 -4.19 -8.53
CA CYS A 36 -12.67 -5.15 -9.05
C CYS A 36 -12.69 -6.38 -8.16
N LYS A 37 -13.26 -7.50 -8.61
CA LYS A 37 -13.46 -8.70 -7.77
C LYS A 37 -12.26 -9.66 -7.77
N GLN A 38 -11.35 -9.48 -8.72
CA GLN A 38 -10.21 -10.37 -8.97
C GLN A 38 -8.81 -9.76 -8.83
N PRO A 39 -8.57 -8.48 -8.43
CA PRO A 39 -7.22 -7.96 -8.45
C PRO A 39 -6.34 -8.74 -7.46
N GLU A 40 -5.38 -9.44 -8.04
CA GLU A 40 -4.28 -10.14 -7.36
C GLU A 40 -3.12 -9.17 -7.16
N PHE A 41 -2.86 -8.30 -8.14
CA PHE A 41 -1.73 -7.38 -8.13
C PHE A 41 -2.16 -5.92 -8.29
N LEU A 42 -1.73 -5.06 -7.37
CA LEU A 42 -1.89 -3.62 -7.46
C LEU A 42 -0.52 -2.92 -7.40
N PHE A 43 -0.19 -2.18 -8.44
CA PHE A 43 0.98 -1.31 -8.50
C PHE A 43 0.56 0.16 -8.62
N LEU A 44 1.09 0.99 -7.73
CA LEU A 44 0.85 2.43 -7.70
C LEU A 44 2.19 3.16 -7.83
N HIS A 45 2.36 3.97 -8.86
CA HIS A 45 3.54 4.80 -9.06
C HIS A 45 3.18 6.27 -9.09
N ASN A 46 3.75 7.07 -8.19
CA ASN A 46 3.48 8.52 -8.11
C ASN A 46 1.97 8.84 -8.03
N CYS A 47 1.24 8.05 -7.23
CA CYS A 47 -0.18 8.25 -6.98
C CYS A 47 -0.44 8.91 -5.62
N ASP A 48 -1.49 9.74 -5.56
CA ASP A 48 -2.00 10.33 -4.32
C ASP A 48 -3.53 10.38 -4.29
N MET A 49 -4.09 10.51 -3.09
CA MET A 49 -5.54 10.68 -2.87
C MET A 49 -5.89 12.05 -2.27
N GLY A 50 -5.03 13.05 -2.47
CA GLY A 50 -5.11 14.33 -1.77
C GLY A 50 -4.18 14.44 -0.57
N ILE A 51 -4.20 15.62 0.06
CA ILE A 51 -3.32 15.98 1.17
C ILE A 51 -3.63 15.07 2.37
N GLN A 52 -2.60 14.46 2.95
CA GLN A 52 -2.72 13.60 4.13
C GLN A 52 -3.68 12.42 3.96
N SER A 53 -3.91 11.97 2.72
CA SER A 53 -4.83 10.88 2.42
C SER A 53 -4.37 9.53 2.98
N LEU A 54 -5.33 8.72 3.41
CA LEU A 54 -5.12 7.37 3.92
C LEU A 54 -5.53 6.36 2.85
N LEU A 55 -4.60 5.48 2.46
CA LEU A 55 -4.92 4.37 1.56
C LEU A 55 -5.44 3.21 2.39
N GLU A 56 -6.74 2.97 2.36
CA GLU A 56 -7.35 1.80 2.98
C GLU A 56 -7.44 0.66 1.96
N VAL A 57 -6.85 -0.48 2.31
CA VAL A 57 -6.82 -1.67 1.47
C VAL A 57 -7.66 -2.75 2.15
N GLU A 58 -8.75 -3.10 1.48
CA GLU A 58 -9.70 -4.12 1.90
C GLU A 58 -10.10 -4.93 0.68
N HIS A 59 -9.44 -6.08 0.48
CA HIS A 59 -9.67 -6.89 -0.71
C HIS A 59 -9.32 -8.37 -0.51
N PRO A 60 -10.25 -9.32 -0.77
CA PRO A 60 -10.04 -10.75 -0.48
C PRO A 60 -9.00 -11.42 -1.38
N GLN A 61 -8.83 -10.94 -2.63
CA GLN A 61 -7.96 -11.59 -3.62
C GLN A 61 -6.60 -10.92 -3.79
N LEU A 62 -6.38 -9.77 -3.15
CA LEU A 62 -5.12 -9.04 -3.34
C LEU A 62 -3.98 -9.84 -2.73
N SER A 63 -3.05 -10.30 -3.57
CA SER A 63 -1.87 -11.07 -3.20
C SER A 63 -0.63 -10.20 -3.14
N GLU A 64 -0.55 -9.16 -3.96
CA GLU A 64 0.60 -8.28 -4.06
C GLU A 64 0.21 -6.80 -4.11
N LEU A 65 0.81 -6.01 -3.22
CA LEU A 65 0.70 -4.55 -3.22
C LEU A 65 2.08 -3.91 -3.35
N VAL A 66 2.24 -3.10 -4.39
CA VAL A 66 3.46 -2.34 -4.64
C VAL A 66 3.14 -0.86 -4.76
N ILE A 67 3.79 -0.04 -3.95
CA ILE A 67 3.62 1.41 -3.96
C ILE A 67 5.00 2.04 -4.16
N ALA A 68 5.19 2.71 -5.29
CA ALA A 68 6.40 3.43 -5.64
C ALA A 68 6.12 4.94 -5.64
N SER A 69 6.76 5.70 -4.75
CA SER A 69 6.58 7.15 -4.66
C SER A 69 5.12 7.58 -4.40
N GLY A 70 4.45 6.97 -3.42
CA GLY A 70 3.09 7.35 -3.01
C GLY A 70 3.08 8.54 -2.03
N CYS A 71 2.19 9.51 -2.24
CA CYS A 71 1.97 10.61 -1.29
C CYS A 71 0.82 10.32 -0.31
N PHE A 72 0.86 9.16 0.35
CA PHE A 72 -0.11 8.78 1.38
C PHE A 72 0.42 9.14 2.76
N LYS A 73 -0.47 9.59 3.66
CA LYS A 73 -0.14 9.74 5.08
C LYS A 73 0.18 8.38 5.71
N ARG A 74 -0.59 7.36 5.36
CA ARG A 74 -0.41 5.97 5.80
C ARG A 74 -1.20 5.03 4.91
N VAL A 75 -0.71 3.80 4.74
CA VAL A 75 -1.41 2.69 4.09
C VAL A 75 -1.98 1.76 5.17
N HIS A 76 -3.29 1.63 5.26
CA HIS A 76 -3.95 0.74 6.21
C HIS A 76 -4.40 -0.54 5.50
N LEU A 77 -3.73 -1.66 5.79
CA LEU A 77 -4.11 -2.98 5.29
C LEU A 77 -5.20 -3.56 6.21
N LYS A 78 -6.46 -3.15 6.02
CA LYS A 78 -7.57 -3.48 6.93
C LYS A 78 -7.84 -4.98 6.92
N TRP A 79 -8.07 -5.51 5.73
CA TRP A 79 -8.39 -6.91 5.52
C TRP A 79 -7.94 -7.33 4.11
N ALA A 80 -6.82 -8.06 4.05
CA ALA A 80 -6.28 -8.58 2.80
C ALA A 80 -5.70 -9.98 3.07
N PRO A 81 -6.57 -11.00 3.24
CA PRO A 81 -6.18 -12.31 3.76
C PRO A 81 -5.18 -13.06 2.87
N LYS A 82 -5.18 -12.77 1.56
CA LYS A 82 -4.28 -13.38 0.57
C LYS A 82 -3.00 -12.59 0.31
N LEU A 83 -2.82 -11.44 0.95
CA LEU A 83 -1.67 -10.58 0.70
C LEU A 83 -0.40 -11.28 1.19
N THR A 84 0.52 -11.56 0.28
CA THR A 84 1.81 -12.20 0.56
C THR A 84 2.98 -11.24 0.42
N ILE A 85 2.85 -10.22 -0.44
CA ILE A 85 3.90 -9.25 -0.75
C ILE A 85 3.40 -7.82 -0.56
N LEU A 86 4.14 -7.07 0.27
CA LEU A 86 4.02 -5.63 0.41
C LEU A 86 5.35 -4.95 0.07
N LYS A 87 5.37 -4.09 -0.94
CA LYS A 87 6.53 -3.25 -1.26
C LYS A 87 6.14 -1.78 -1.21
N PHE A 88 6.88 -0.98 -0.47
CA PHE A 88 6.66 0.46 -0.40
C PHE A 88 7.99 1.20 -0.54
N SER A 89 8.12 1.99 -1.60
CA SER A 89 9.23 2.92 -1.77
C SER A 89 8.79 4.38 -1.73
N ILE A 90 9.67 5.24 -1.18
CA ILE A 90 9.56 6.71 -1.21
C ILE A 90 8.22 7.19 -0.59
N PHE A 91 8.01 6.90 0.69
CA PHE A 91 6.88 7.47 1.45
C PHE A 91 7.26 8.84 2.02
N ARG A 92 6.32 9.79 2.01
CA ARG A 92 6.53 11.20 2.37
C ARG A 92 5.81 11.64 3.66
N SER A 93 5.49 10.69 4.53
CA SER A 93 4.75 10.94 5.77
C SER A 93 5.66 10.83 6.99
N LYS A 94 5.41 11.69 7.99
CA LYS A 94 6.04 11.59 9.33
C LYS A 94 5.60 10.34 10.08
N ASP A 95 4.41 9.84 9.78
CA ASP A 95 3.79 8.70 10.45
C ASP A 95 4.38 7.36 9.97
N ASP A 96 4.10 6.31 10.73
CA ASP A 96 4.37 4.93 10.30
C ASP A 96 3.73 4.67 8.92
N PRO A 97 4.50 4.15 7.94
CA PRO A 97 4.11 4.12 6.53
C PRO A 97 2.90 3.23 6.27
N PHE A 98 2.69 2.22 7.11
CA PHE A 98 1.52 1.35 7.05
C PHE A 98 1.07 0.86 8.43
N CYS A 99 -0.16 0.36 8.48
CA CYS A 99 -0.71 -0.38 9.61
C CYS A 99 -1.20 -1.75 9.13
N LEU A 100 -0.83 -2.82 9.85
CA LEU A 100 -1.30 -4.18 9.57
C LEU A 100 -2.58 -4.47 10.39
N GLY A 101 -3.67 -4.72 9.67
CA GLY A 101 -4.90 -5.35 10.16
C GLY A 101 -4.86 -6.87 9.94
N TYR A 102 -5.86 -7.44 9.27
CA TYR A 102 -5.92 -8.89 9.00
C TYR A 102 -5.21 -9.27 7.70
N VAL A 103 -3.96 -9.71 7.82
CA VAL A 103 -3.07 -10.11 6.72
C VAL A 103 -2.24 -11.37 7.09
N PRO A 104 -2.88 -12.51 7.40
CA PRO A 104 -2.22 -13.70 7.94
C PRO A 104 -1.15 -14.31 7.03
N LEU A 105 -1.24 -14.12 5.71
CA LEU A 105 -0.32 -14.70 4.73
C LEU A 105 0.82 -13.77 4.32
N LEU A 106 0.95 -12.59 4.97
CA LEU A 106 1.99 -11.63 4.63
C LEU A 106 3.36 -12.20 5.00
N GLN A 107 4.18 -12.45 3.97
CA GLN A 107 5.48 -13.09 4.10
C GLN A 107 6.63 -12.15 3.74
N THR A 108 6.42 -11.30 2.74
CA THR A 108 7.47 -10.42 2.20
C THR A 108 7.10 -8.96 2.37
N VAL A 109 7.94 -8.23 3.08
CA VAL A 109 7.82 -6.78 3.27
C VAL A 109 9.11 -6.11 2.81
N SER A 110 9.01 -5.21 1.84
CA SER A 110 10.14 -4.38 1.39
C SER A 110 9.84 -2.90 1.57
N ILE A 111 10.69 -2.20 2.31
CA ILE A 111 10.57 -0.77 2.56
C ILE A 111 11.85 -0.09 2.11
N ILE A 112 11.72 0.83 1.15
CA ILE A 112 12.85 1.56 0.59
C ILE A 112 12.57 3.06 0.72
N ASN A 113 13.32 3.80 1.54
CA ASN A 113 13.08 5.23 1.68
C ASN A 113 14.36 6.02 1.90
N THR A 114 14.38 7.28 1.50
CA THR A 114 15.49 8.19 1.82
C THR A 114 15.50 8.56 3.32
N ALA A 115 14.51 8.15 4.13
CA ALA A 115 14.47 8.30 5.60
C ALA A 115 14.91 9.68 6.11
N LEU A 116 14.30 10.74 5.57
CA LEU A 116 14.53 12.13 5.98
C LEU A 116 14.43 12.33 7.50
N SER A 117 15.12 13.36 8.01
CA SER A 117 15.28 13.65 9.45
C SER A 117 13.97 13.81 10.25
N TRP A 118 12.86 14.07 9.57
CA TRP A 118 11.54 14.25 10.15
C TRP A 118 10.67 12.99 10.12
N HIS A 119 11.14 11.90 9.51
CA HIS A 119 10.43 10.62 9.59
C HIS A 119 10.56 10.01 10.98
N LYS A 120 9.44 9.53 11.52
CA LYS A 120 9.47 8.69 12.71
C LYS A 120 10.15 7.36 12.39
N MET A 121 10.86 6.80 13.37
CA MET A 121 11.43 5.46 13.23
C MET A 121 10.31 4.42 13.07
N LEU A 122 10.49 3.54 12.09
CA LEU A 122 9.60 2.40 11.88
C LEU A 122 9.70 1.45 13.07
N LYS A 123 8.59 1.20 13.75
CA LYS A 123 8.53 0.24 14.84
C LYS A 123 8.45 -1.19 14.32
N LEU A 124 9.60 -1.86 14.20
CA LEU A 124 9.66 -3.25 13.73
C LEU A 124 8.93 -4.24 14.63
N SER A 125 8.84 -3.97 15.94
CA SER A 125 8.08 -4.82 16.88
C SER A 125 6.59 -4.90 16.52
N GLU A 126 6.00 -3.80 16.05
CA GLU A 126 4.61 -3.76 15.62
C GLU A 126 4.40 -4.47 14.26
N LEU A 127 5.42 -4.44 13.39
CA LEU A 127 5.41 -5.12 12.09
C LEU A 127 5.54 -6.65 12.26
N LEU A 128 6.54 -7.09 13.01
CA LEU A 128 6.91 -8.49 13.17
C LEU A 128 6.00 -9.23 14.15
N GLY A 129 5.39 -8.54 15.12
CA GLY A 129 4.52 -9.17 16.12
C GLY A 129 3.15 -9.63 15.60
N LYS A 130 2.73 -9.17 14.42
CA LYS A 130 1.37 -9.40 13.89
C LYS A 130 1.28 -10.48 12.81
N THR A 131 2.39 -10.85 12.19
CA THR A 131 2.39 -11.69 10.99
C THR A 131 3.66 -12.54 10.93
N ALA A 132 3.59 -13.68 10.26
CA ALA A 132 4.75 -14.55 10.04
C ALA A 132 5.62 -14.06 8.86
N ILE A 133 6.08 -12.80 8.94
CA ILE A 133 6.98 -12.23 7.92
C ILE A 133 8.29 -13.02 7.94
N SER A 134 8.61 -13.67 6.83
CA SER A 134 9.85 -14.43 6.64
C SER A 134 10.92 -13.64 5.89
N ASN A 135 10.49 -12.70 5.03
CA ASN A 135 11.38 -11.89 4.20
C ASN A 135 11.15 -10.41 4.48
N LEU A 136 12.11 -9.78 5.17
CA LEU A 136 12.09 -8.35 5.47
C LEU A 136 13.28 -7.66 4.79
N HIS A 137 13.00 -6.74 3.88
CA HIS A 137 14.01 -5.93 3.20
C HIS A 137 13.81 -4.44 3.56
N LEU A 138 14.81 -3.86 4.23
CA LEU A 138 14.81 -2.46 4.65
C LEU A 138 15.99 -1.76 4.00
N ASN A 139 15.73 -0.72 3.22
CA ASN A 139 16.77 0.08 2.58
C ASN A 139 16.50 1.56 2.83
N PHE A 140 17.21 2.11 3.81
CA PHE A 140 17.09 3.51 4.21
C PHE A 140 18.34 4.29 3.81
N ARG A 141 18.21 5.33 2.99
CA ARG A 141 19.36 6.12 2.47
C ARG A 141 19.74 7.33 3.33
N SER A 142 19.49 7.32 4.64
CA SER A 142 19.76 8.48 5.53
C SER A 142 20.41 8.08 6.85
N GLU A 143 21.02 9.09 7.47
CA GLU A 143 22.07 9.05 8.50
C GLU A 143 21.62 8.61 9.90
N LYS A 144 20.34 8.31 10.12
CA LYS A 144 19.81 7.94 11.44
C LYS A 144 19.41 6.48 11.52
N VAL A 145 20.41 5.63 11.72
CA VAL A 145 20.25 4.31 12.34
C VAL A 145 20.64 4.47 13.81
N SER A 146 19.66 4.66 14.70
CA SER A 146 19.89 4.72 16.16
C SER A 146 18.87 3.87 16.88
#